data_AF-A0A8S4G4F2-F1
#
_entry.id   AF-A0A8S4G4F2-F1
#
_cell.length_a   1.000
_cell.length_b   1.000
_cell.length_c   1.000
_cell.angle_alpha   90.00
_cell.angle_beta   90.00
_cell.angle_gamma   90.00
#
_symmetry.space_group_name_H-M   'P 1'
#
loop_
_entity.id
_entity.type
_entity.pdbx_description
1 polymer ?
#
loop_
_entity_poly.entity_id
_entity_poly.type
_entity_poly.pdbx_seq_one_letter_code
_entity_poly.pdbx_strand_id
1 'polypeptide(L)'
;MNVFKECSRRVHRLKASISPGVRFPVDGPRCTADGSFYPVQCVGQICHCANKLTGVLEGKSVNVTEDKVSDLPCYDKDLDLFAAYNFDNFSSPCLEEKREKVALLQASIDQGYTVDYYNDVSDCHPDGTYGRVIVNNGTKICVDEWGIQIGHYQAQPNTPEYDNMNCNCAVTSSIMAASLEQPVCCSNGNFRAVQCRRGRCRCVDQHGRQTETETYDVASLSCATEGWETC
;
A
#
# COMPACT_ATOMS: atom_id res chain seq x y z
N MET A 1 -8.64 23.22 -3.52
CA MET A 1 -9.41 21.97 -3.33
C MET A 1 -8.93 21.33 -2.04
N ASN A 2 -9.77 21.29 -0.99
CA ASN A 2 -9.42 20.63 0.27
C ASN A 2 -9.40 19.13 0.02
N VAL A 3 -8.22 18.53 0.02
CA VAL A 3 -8.06 17.08 -0.16
C VAL A 3 -8.43 16.41 1.16
N PHE A 4 -9.58 15.73 1.18
CA PHE A 4 -10.11 15.05 2.37
C PHE A 4 -9.28 13.80 2.69
N LYS A 5 -8.13 13.98 3.34
CA LYS A 5 -7.20 12.89 3.74
C LYS A 5 -7.33 12.47 5.21
N GLU A 6 -8.42 12.82 5.87
CA GLU A 6 -8.50 12.68 7.33
C GLU A 6 -8.50 11.21 7.78
N CYS A 7 -9.09 10.30 7.00
CA CYS A 7 -9.03 8.86 7.28
C CYS A 7 -7.58 8.36 7.22
N SER A 8 -6.86 8.62 6.12
CA SER A 8 -5.45 8.21 6.00
C SER A 8 -4.56 8.82 7.07
N ARG A 9 -4.80 10.09 7.44
CA ARG A 9 -4.06 10.75 8.54
C ARG A 9 -4.35 10.09 9.88
N ARG A 10 -5.60 9.72 10.15
CA ARG A 10 -6.00 9.02 11.37
C ARG A 10 -5.36 7.64 11.45
N VAL A 11 -5.39 6.86 10.36
CA VAL A 11 -4.71 5.56 10.28
C VAL A 11 -3.22 5.70 10.51
N HIS A 12 -2.57 6.69 9.89
CA HIS A 12 -1.15 6.95 10.10
C HIS A 12 -0.82 7.27 11.57
N ARG A 13 -1.61 8.14 12.22
CA ARG A 13 -1.45 8.45 13.66
C ARG A 13 -1.67 7.22 14.54
N LEU A 14 -2.67 6.39 14.24
CA LEU A 14 -2.95 5.14 14.98
C LEU A 14 -1.77 4.18 14.88
N LYS A 15 -1.26 3.92 13.66
CA LYS A 15 -0.08 3.09 13.45
C LYS A 15 1.14 3.64 14.19
N ALA A 16 1.41 4.95 14.08
CA ALA A 16 2.56 5.56 14.75
C ALA A 16 2.49 5.50 16.29
N SER A 17 1.29 5.58 16.87
CA SER A 17 1.12 5.64 18.33
C SER A 17 0.98 4.27 18.98
N ILE A 18 0.34 3.31 18.29
CA ILE A 18 -0.04 2.02 18.88
C ILE A 18 0.86 0.88 18.38
N SER A 19 1.22 0.85 17.09
CA SER A 19 2.02 -0.27 16.53
C SER A 19 3.33 -0.54 17.27
N PRO A 20 4.08 0.45 17.81
CA PRO A 20 5.28 0.16 18.60
C PRO A 20 5.02 -0.62 19.90
N GLY A 21 3.79 -0.58 20.42
CA GLY A 21 3.41 -1.20 21.70
C GLY A 21 2.64 -2.51 21.56
N VAL A 22 2.35 -2.98 20.34
CA VAL A 22 1.57 -4.20 20.10
C VAL A 22 2.32 -5.16 19.18
N ARG A 23 2.09 -6.46 19.39
CA ARG A 23 2.71 -7.51 18.58
C ARG A 23 2.08 -7.66 17.19
N PHE A 24 0.77 -7.44 17.09
CA PHE A 24 0.02 -7.59 15.85
C PHE A 24 -0.36 -6.22 15.27
N PRO A 25 -0.65 -6.12 13.96
CA PRO A 25 -1.01 -4.87 13.35
C PRO A 25 -2.27 -4.30 13.97
N VAL A 26 -2.25 -2.99 14.06
CA VAL A 26 -3.43 -2.23 14.43
C VAL A 26 -4.29 -2.07 13.18
N ASP A 27 -5.51 -2.60 13.24
CA ASP A 27 -6.51 -2.33 12.23
C ASP A 27 -7.08 -0.92 12.45
N GLY A 28 -7.12 -0.15 11.36
CA GLY A 28 -7.66 1.20 11.34
C GLY A 28 -9.00 1.25 10.60
N PRO A 29 -9.65 2.43 10.55
CA PRO A 29 -10.81 2.63 9.69
C PRO A 29 -10.45 2.37 8.22
N ARG A 30 -11.42 1.84 7.46
CA ARG A 30 -11.27 1.69 6.00
C ARG A 30 -11.37 3.06 5.33
N CYS A 31 -10.46 3.37 4.43
CA CYS A 31 -10.47 4.63 3.69
C CYS A 31 -10.90 4.39 2.25
N THR A 32 -11.21 5.46 1.53
CA THR A 32 -11.24 5.48 0.06
C THR A 32 -9.83 5.79 -0.47
N ALA A 33 -9.60 5.54 -1.77
CA ALA A 33 -8.29 5.79 -2.41
C ALA A 33 -7.83 7.26 -2.34
N ASP A 34 -8.76 8.22 -2.22
CA ASP A 34 -8.45 9.64 -2.03
C ASP A 34 -8.07 10.01 -0.58
N GLY A 35 -8.22 9.07 0.35
CA GLY A 35 -7.90 9.19 1.76
C GLY A 35 -9.04 9.65 2.67
N SER A 36 -10.27 9.73 2.16
CA SER A 36 -11.47 10.00 2.95
C SER A 36 -11.96 8.73 3.66
N PHE A 37 -12.93 8.84 4.59
CA PHE A 37 -13.51 7.65 5.21
C PHE A 37 -14.39 6.92 4.22
N TYR A 38 -14.21 5.59 4.15
CA TYR A 38 -15.12 4.75 3.40
C TYR A 38 -16.54 4.86 3.98
N PRO A 39 -17.61 5.02 3.15
CA PRO A 39 -18.97 5.24 3.65
C PRO A 39 -19.48 4.18 4.63
N VAL A 40 -19.01 2.96 4.49
CA VAL A 40 -19.23 1.85 5.42
C VAL A 40 -18.01 1.66 6.32
N GLN A 41 -18.23 1.57 7.64
CA GLN A 41 -17.21 1.23 8.62
C GLN A 41 -17.70 0.10 9.51
N CYS A 42 -16.83 -0.88 9.75
CA CYS A 42 -17.17 -2.06 10.54
C CYS A 42 -16.31 -2.13 11.80
N VAL A 43 -16.93 -2.53 12.91
CA VAL A 43 -16.27 -2.86 14.17
C VAL A 43 -16.65 -4.29 14.51
N GLY A 44 -15.72 -5.22 14.33
CA GLY A 44 -16.04 -6.64 14.35
C GLY A 44 -16.95 -7.00 13.18
N GLN A 45 -18.10 -7.62 13.48
CA GLN A 45 -19.10 -8.04 12.49
C GLN A 45 -20.20 -7.01 12.25
N ILE A 46 -20.19 -5.89 12.98
CA ILE A 46 -21.22 -4.87 12.89
C ILE A 46 -20.72 -3.72 12.02
N CYS A 47 -21.43 -3.43 10.94
CA CYS A 47 -21.11 -2.35 10.02
C CYS A 47 -22.14 -1.23 10.10
N HIS A 48 -21.67 0.01 9.99
CA HIS A 48 -22.48 1.23 10.04
C HIS A 48 -22.14 2.14 8.87
N CYS A 49 -23.05 3.07 8.57
CA CYS A 49 -22.69 4.22 7.76
C CYS A 49 -21.78 5.16 8.54
N ALA A 50 -20.85 5.80 7.84
CA ALA A 50 -19.92 6.74 8.40
C ALA A 50 -19.87 8.02 7.57
N ASN A 51 -19.71 9.15 8.24
CA ASN A 51 -19.49 10.42 7.57
C ASN A 51 -18.13 10.40 6.86
N LYS A 52 -18.12 10.67 5.54
CA LYS A 52 -16.90 10.63 4.70
C LYS A 52 -15.77 11.53 5.19
N LEU A 53 -16.07 12.62 5.91
CA LEU A 53 -15.09 13.59 6.39
C LEU A 53 -14.62 13.29 7.81
N THR A 54 -15.54 13.00 8.72
CA THR A 54 -15.24 12.89 10.17
C THR A 54 -15.06 11.44 10.63
N GLY A 55 -15.58 10.47 9.89
CA GLY A 55 -15.63 9.06 10.29
C GLY A 55 -16.59 8.78 11.43
N VAL A 56 -17.49 9.72 11.77
CA VAL A 56 -18.55 9.50 12.77
C VAL A 56 -19.53 8.47 12.23
N LEU A 57 -19.83 7.45 13.03
CA LEU A 57 -20.79 6.40 12.68
C LEU A 57 -22.22 6.91 12.89
N GLU A 58 -23.09 6.65 11.93
CA GLU A 58 -24.45 7.18 11.87
C GLU A 58 -25.43 6.15 11.27
N GLY A 59 -26.71 6.32 11.60
CA GLY A 59 -27.79 5.56 10.96
C GLY A 59 -27.91 4.11 11.43
N LYS A 60 -28.39 3.26 10.51
CA LYS A 60 -28.61 1.83 10.76
C LYS A 60 -27.29 1.07 10.79
N SER A 61 -27.29 -0.03 11.53
CA SER A 61 -26.23 -1.03 11.51
C SER A 61 -26.73 -2.32 10.87
N VAL A 62 -25.82 -3.06 10.27
CA VAL A 62 -26.05 -4.43 9.76
C VAL A 62 -25.05 -5.37 10.43
N ASN A 63 -25.45 -6.61 10.65
CA ASN A 63 -24.53 -7.66 11.10
C ASN A 63 -24.13 -8.51 9.90
N VAL A 64 -22.86 -8.50 9.50
CA VAL A 64 -22.38 -9.17 8.27
C VAL A 64 -22.54 -10.68 8.27
N THR A 65 -22.81 -11.30 9.43
CA THR A 65 -23.12 -12.74 9.50
C THR A 65 -24.56 -13.08 9.11
N GLU A 66 -25.46 -12.10 9.15
CA GLU A 66 -26.91 -12.28 8.97
C GLU A 66 -27.45 -11.44 7.80
N ASP A 67 -26.90 -10.24 7.64
CA ASP A 67 -27.31 -9.20 6.70
C ASP A 67 -26.20 -8.90 5.69
N LYS A 68 -26.54 -8.23 4.58
CA LYS A 68 -25.56 -7.81 3.58
C LYS A 68 -25.13 -6.38 3.84
N VAL A 69 -23.84 -6.11 3.68
CA VAL A 69 -23.33 -4.74 3.76
C VAL A 69 -23.93 -3.83 2.68
N SER A 70 -24.35 -4.40 1.55
CA SER A 70 -25.11 -3.68 0.51
C SER A 70 -26.46 -3.12 0.98
N ASP A 71 -26.98 -3.59 2.12
CA ASP A 71 -28.28 -3.13 2.65
C ASP A 71 -28.14 -1.79 3.39
N LEU A 72 -26.91 -1.36 3.69
CA LEU A 72 -26.66 -0.01 4.20
C LEU A 72 -26.88 1.03 3.09
N PRO A 73 -27.65 2.11 3.34
CA PRO A 73 -27.99 3.11 2.32
C PRO A 73 -26.78 3.92 1.83
N CYS A 74 -25.69 3.90 2.58
CA CYS A 74 -24.43 4.56 2.23
C CYS A 74 -23.47 3.65 1.45
N TYR A 75 -23.77 2.36 1.29
CA TYR A 75 -22.92 1.46 0.54
C TYR A 75 -22.86 1.91 -0.93
N ASP A 76 -21.64 2.03 -1.43
CA ASP A 76 -21.36 2.45 -2.79
C ASP A 76 -20.38 1.44 -3.41
N LYS A 77 -20.89 0.65 -4.36
CA LYS A 77 -20.11 -0.41 -5.00
C LYS A 77 -18.94 0.14 -5.83
N ASP A 78 -19.04 1.38 -6.33
CA ASP A 78 -18.04 1.96 -7.22
C ASP A 78 -16.82 2.46 -6.43
N LEU A 79 -16.95 2.54 -5.09
CA LEU A 79 -15.85 2.85 -4.18
C LEU A 79 -15.12 1.60 -3.67
N ASP A 80 -15.73 0.41 -3.77
CA ASP A 80 -15.09 -0.84 -3.36
C ASP A 80 -14.44 -1.55 -4.55
N LEU A 81 -13.11 -1.47 -4.63
CA LEU A 81 -12.35 -2.22 -5.64
C LEU A 81 -12.60 -3.74 -5.56
N PHE A 82 -13.01 -4.24 -4.40
CA PHE A 82 -13.21 -5.65 -4.09
C PHE A 82 -14.68 -6.04 -3.90
N ALA A 83 -15.63 -5.24 -4.41
CA ALA A 83 -17.07 -5.49 -4.27
C ALA A 83 -17.50 -6.92 -4.65
N ALA A 84 -16.84 -7.53 -5.63
CA ALA A 84 -17.13 -8.88 -6.12
C ALA A 84 -16.40 -10.01 -5.38
N TYR A 85 -15.41 -9.69 -4.54
CA TYR A 85 -14.56 -10.70 -3.89
C TYR A 85 -15.20 -11.27 -2.63
N ASN A 86 -15.76 -10.42 -1.77
CA ASN A 86 -16.38 -10.84 -0.53
C ASN A 86 -17.57 -9.94 -0.19
N PHE A 87 -18.63 -10.11 -0.99
CA PHE A 87 -19.83 -9.28 -0.95
C PHE A 87 -20.52 -9.28 0.43
N ASP A 88 -20.43 -10.40 1.15
CA ASP A 88 -21.16 -10.58 2.41
C ASP A 88 -20.37 -10.02 3.62
N ASN A 89 -19.05 -10.16 3.66
CA ASN A 89 -18.23 -9.78 4.84
C ASN A 89 -17.46 -8.46 4.73
N PHE A 90 -17.67 -7.67 3.66
CA PHE A 90 -17.06 -6.36 3.45
C PHE A 90 -15.56 -6.36 3.79
N SER A 91 -14.83 -7.23 3.11
CA SER A 91 -13.40 -7.44 3.29
C SER A 91 -12.67 -7.41 1.95
N SER A 92 -11.35 -7.35 2.00
CA SER A 92 -10.50 -7.40 0.81
C SER A 92 -9.55 -8.60 0.88
N PRO A 93 -9.00 -9.06 -0.25
CA PRO A 93 -8.05 -10.18 -0.27
C PRO A 93 -6.85 -9.94 0.67
N CYS A 94 -6.29 -8.72 0.67
CA CYS A 94 -5.18 -8.37 1.55
C CYS A 94 -5.55 -8.48 3.03
N LEU A 95 -6.74 -7.99 3.42
CA LEU A 95 -7.18 -8.02 4.82
C LEU A 95 -7.45 -9.45 5.30
N GLU A 96 -8.02 -10.31 4.46
CA GLU A 96 -8.21 -11.73 4.80
C GLU A 96 -6.87 -12.46 4.92
N GLU A 97 -5.95 -12.32 3.96
CA GLU A 97 -4.62 -12.93 4.02
C GLU A 97 -3.87 -12.48 5.30
N LYS A 98 -3.98 -11.19 5.65
CA LYS A 98 -3.40 -10.63 6.86
C LYS A 98 -4.00 -11.28 8.12
N ARG A 99 -5.33 -11.47 8.18
CA ARG A 99 -6.01 -12.13 9.31
C ARG A 99 -5.57 -13.59 9.45
N GLU A 100 -5.53 -14.32 8.35
CA GLU A 100 -5.10 -15.72 8.33
C GLU A 100 -3.65 -15.88 8.81
N LYS A 101 -2.74 -15.03 8.32
CA LYS A 101 -1.34 -15.01 8.76
C LYS A 101 -1.22 -14.66 10.25
N VAL A 102 -1.95 -13.65 10.72
CA VAL A 102 -1.96 -13.29 12.15
C VAL A 102 -2.47 -14.45 13.01
N ALA A 103 -3.54 -15.14 12.59
CA ALA A 103 -4.07 -16.30 13.31
C ALA A 103 -3.07 -17.47 13.36
N LEU A 104 -2.38 -17.74 12.25
CA LEU A 104 -1.32 -18.75 12.19
C LEU A 104 -0.16 -18.40 13.14
N LEU A 105 0.33 -17.16 13.10
CA LEU A 105 1.41 -16.68 13.95
C LEU A 105 1.03 -16.76 15.44
N GLN A 106 -0.20 -16.39 15.79
CA GLN A 106 -0.71 -16.53 17.16
C GLN A 106 -0.71 -18.00 17.60
N ALA A 107 -1.20 -18.91 16.77
CA ALA A 107 -1.19 -20.34 17.09
C ALA A 107 0.23 -20.90 17.28
N SER A 108 1.20 -20.45 16.47
CA SER A 108 2.61 -20.82 16.65
C SER A 108 3.20 -20.28 17.95
N ILE A 109 2.85 -19.05 18.34
CA ILE A 109 3.28 -18.47 19.63
C ILE A 109 2.71 -19.26 20.80
N ASP A 110 1.43 -19.65 20.72
CA ASP A 110 0.76 -20.44 21.76
C ASP A 110 1.40 -21.83 21.93
N GLN A 111 2.03 -22.35 20.88
CA GLN A 111 2.83 -23.58 20.88
C GLN A 111 4.28 -23.38 21.34
N GLY A 112 4.68 -22.14 21.69
CA GLY A 112 6.01 -21.82 22.21
C GLY A 112 7.06 -21.49 21.14
N TYR A 113 6.68 -21.32 19.87
CA TYR A 113 7.61 -20.92 18.81
C TYR A 113 7.92 -19.41 18.87
N THR A 114 9.15 -19.07 18.49
CA THR A 114 9.53 -17.67 18.21
C THR A 114 9.29 -17.41 16.72
N VAL A 115 8.45 -16.42 16.42
CA VAL A 115 8.08 -16.05 15.04
C VAL A 115 8.51 -14.63 14.73
N ASP A 116 8.93 -14.38 13.48
CA ASP A 116 9.29 -13.05 12.99
C ASP A 116 8.13 -12.43 12.22
N TYR A 117 7.47 -11.48 12.87
CA TYR A 117 6.25 -10.87 12.35
C TYR A 117 6.48 -9.97 11.12
N TYR A 118 7.59 -9.23 11.10
CA TYR A 118 7.79 -8.10 10.15
C TYR A 118 8.05 -8.54 8.72
N ASN A 119 8.52 -9.78 8.53
CA ASN A 119 8.84 -10.32 7.22
C ASN A 119 7.70 -11.17 6.62
N ASP A 120 6.75 -11.63 7.44
CA ASP A 120 5.77 -12.63 7.03
C ASP A 120 4.39 -12.03 6.67
N VAL A 121 4.02 -10.88 7.24
CA VAL A 121 2.69 -10.29 7.03
C VAL A 121 2.72 -9.13 6.07
N SER A 122 1.99 -9.30 4.96
CA SER A 122 1.81 -8.31 3.91
C SER A 122 1.15 -7.05 4.47
N ASP A 123 1.71 -5.89 4.16
CA ASP A 123 1.10 -4.60 4.50
C ASP A 123 -0.09 -4.33 3.58
N CYS A 124 -1.22 -3.93 4.17
CA CYS A 124 -2.38 -3.45 3.40
C CYS A 124 -2.48 -1.92 3.49
N HIS A 125 -2.88 -1.31 2.38
CA HIS A 125 -3.29 0.08 2.37
C HIS A 125 -4.65 0.25 3.08
N PRO A 126 -4.94 1.46 3.61
CA PRO A 126 -6.17 1.70 4.36
C PRO A 126 -7.47 1.50 3.56
N ASP A 127 -7.41 1.51 2.24
CA ASP A 127 -8.55 1.23 1.35
C ASP A 127 -8.83 -0.27 1.15
N GLY A 128 -7.96 -1.12 1.68
CA GLY A 128 -8.02 -2.57 1.57
C GLY A 128 -7.17 -3.13 0.44
N THR A 129 -6.53 -2.29 -0.38
CA THR A 129 -5.61 -2.75 -1.43
C THR A 129 -4.30 -3.27 -0.84
N TYR A 130 -3.57 -4.06 -1.63
CA TYR A 130 -2.24 -4.50 -1.25
C TYR A 130 -1.27 -3.32 -1.17
N GLY A 131 -0.35 -3.38 -0.20
CA GLY A 131 0.84 -2.55 -0.20
C GLY A 131 1.72 -2.85 -1.42
N ARG A 132 2.59 -1.91 -1.78
CA ARG A 132 3.40 -1.97 -3.01
C ARG A 132 4.44 -3.09 -3.02
N VAL A 133 4.82 -3.57 -1.84
CA VAL A 133 5.86 -4.57 -1.63
C VAL A 133 5.25 -5.74 -0.87
N ILE A 134 5.38 -6.94 -1.40
CA ILE A 134 5.07 -8.18 -0.67
C ILE A 134 6.26 -9.13 -0.71
N VAL A 135 6.30 -10.06 0.24
CA VAL A 135 7.32 -11.11 0.30
C VAL A 135 6.75 -12.40 -0.31
N ASN A 136 7.41 -12.91 -1.34
CA ASN A 136 7.10 -14.19 -1.98
C ASN A 136 8.33 -15.10 -1.91
N ASN A 137 8.22 -16.23 -1.20
CA ASN A 137 9.32 -17.18 -1.01
C ASN A 137 10.62 -16.50 -0.54
N GLY A 138 10.51 -15.57 0.41
CA GLY A 138 11.63 -14.78 0.94
C GLY A 138 12.07 -13.60 0.07
N THR A 139 11.72 -13.57 -1.22
CA THR A 139 12.04 -12.47 -2.14
C THR A 139 11.01 -11.34 -2.03
N LYS A 140 11.44 -10.08 -2.00
CA LYS A 140 10.50 -8.94 -2.09
C LYS A 140 10.16 -8.69 -3.55
N ILE A 141 8.88 -8.51 -3.86
CA ILE A 141 8.38 -8.22 -5.20
C ILE A 141 7.49 -6.98 -5.19
N CYS A 142 7.47 -6.25 -6.31
CA CYS A 142 6.51 -5.16 -6.50
C CYS A 142 5.18 -5.70 -6.98
N VAL A 143 4.09 -5.25 -6.38
CA VAL A 143 2.73 -5.67 -6.75
C VAL A 143 1.80 -4.49 -7.00
N ASP A 144 0.75 -4.75 -7.76
CA ASP A 144 -0.37 -3.84 -7.96
C ASP A 144 -1.36 -3.87 -6.78
N GLU A 145 -2.45 -3.12 -6.92
CA GLU A 145 -3.53 -3.02 -5.93
C GLU A 145 -4.22 -4.36 -5.60
N TRP A 146 -4.09 -5.37 -6.47
CA TRP A 146 -4.61 -6.73 -6.31
C TRP A 146 -3.57 -7.72 -5.78
N GLY A 147 -2.33 -7.28 -5.54
CA GLY A 147 -1.24 -8.16 -5.10
C GLY A 147 -0.58 -8.93 -6.25
N ILE A 148 -0.83 -8.55 -7.50
CA ILE A 148 -0.26 -9.18 -8.69
C ILE A 148 1.09 -8.53 -9.01
N GLN A 149 2.11 -9.35 -9.31
CA GLN A 149 3.46 -8.86 -9.57
C GLN A 149 3.52 -7.91 -10.78
N ILE A 150 4.11 -6.73 -10.57
CA ILE A 150 4.37 -5.74 -11.62
C ILE A 150 5.71 -6.08 -12.28
N GLY A 151 5.67 -6.48 -13.54
CA GLY A 151 6.86 -6.72 -14.34
C GLY A 151 7.83 -7.71 -13.68
N HIS A 152 9.13 -7.40 -13.75
CA HIS A 152 10.21 -8.22 -13.20
C HIS A 152 10.80 -7.63 -11.91
N TYR A 153 10.11 -6.68 -11.28
CA TYR A 153 10.67 -5.92 -10.17
C TYR A 153 10.70 -6.77 -8.90
N GLN A 154 11.92 -7.08 -8.44
CA GLN A 154 12.15 -7.94 -7.29
C GLN A 154 13.52 -7.67 -6.64
N ALA A 155 13.65 -8.00 -5.37
CA ALA A 155 14.91 -7.95 -4.64
C ALA A 155 15.11 -9.23 -3.82
N GLN A 156 16.33 -9.77 -3.87
CA GLN A 156 16.72 -10.99 -3.17
C GLN A 156 17.11 -10.71 -1.72
N PRO A 157 16.89 -11.63 -0.77
CA PRO A 157 17.32 -11.43 0.62
C PRO A 157 18.80 -11.07 0.74
N ASN A 158 19.14 -10.28 1.76
CA ASN A 158 20.52 -9.87 2.10
C ASN A 158 21.21 -9.00 1.04
N THR A 159 20.46 -8.23 0.25
CA THR A 159 21.02 -7.22 -0.65
C THR A 159 20.54 -5.81 -0.29
N PRO A 160 21.29 -4.74 -0.61
CA PRO A 160 20.85 -3.37 -0.36
C PRO A 160 19.51 -3.05 -1.02
N GLU A 161 19.26 -3.64 -2.19
CA GLU A 161 18.01 -3.48 -2.94
C GLU A 161 16.83 -4.06 -2.19
N TYR A 162 17.03 -5.13 -1.42
CA TYR A 162 16.00 -5.72 -0.56
C TYR A 162 15.61 -4.81 0.59
N ASP A 163 16.62 -4.21 1.22
CA ASP A 163 16.45 -3.38 2.40
C ASP A 163 15.81 -2.03 2.03
N ASN A 164 16.14 -1.49 0.86
CA ASN A 164 15.66 -0.19 0.41
C ASN A 164 14.47 -0.23 -0.58
N MET A 165 13.92 -1.42 -0.88
CA MET A 165 12.81 -1.60 -1.82
C MET A 165 11.55 -0.84 -1.38
N ASN A 166 11.01 0.01 -2.27
CA ASN A 166 9.76 0.74 -2.07
C ASN A 166 8.79 0.68 -3.26
N CYS A 167 9.23 0.16 -4.41
CA CYS A 167 8.40 -0.03 -5.62
C CYS A 167 7.75 1.24 -6.20
N ASN A 168 8.17 2.43 -5.77
CA ASN A 168 7.53 3.68 -6.18
C ASN A 168 7.62 3.91 -7.70
N CYS A 169 8.74 3.51 -8.32
CA CYS A 169 8.91 3.64 -9.77
C CYS A 169 8.13 2.56 -10.52
N ALA A 170 8.19 1.30 -10.08
CA ALA A 170 7.46 0.20 -10.69
C ALA A 170 5.95 0.50 -10.80
N VAL A 171 5.34 0.96 -9.70
CA VAL A 171 3.92 1.35 -9.67
C VAL A 171 3.67 2.55 -10.61
N THR A 172 4.53 3.58 -10.56
CA THR A 172 4.41 4.73 -11.46
C THR A 172 4.48 4.32 -12.93
N SER A 173 5.41 3.43 -13.28
CA SER A 173 5.58 2.90 -14.63
C SER A 173 4.36 2.10 -15.09
N SER A 174 3.75 1.31 -14.19
CA SER A 174 2.52 0.56 -14.46
C SER A 174 1.34 1.49 -14.74
N ILE A 175 1.14 2.53 -13.92
CA ILE A 175 0.08 3.54 -14.15
C ILE A 175 0.34 4.30 -15.47
N MET A 176 1.61 4.54 -15.80
CA MET A 176 2.04 5.21 -17.01
C MET A 176 2.27 4.23 -18.18
N ALA A 177 1.70 3.03 -18.16
CA ALA A 177 1.97 1.99 -19.17
C ALA A 177 1.74 2.47 -20.62
N ALA A 178 0.75 3.34 -20.85
CA ALA A 178 0.47 3.92 -22.17
C ALA A 178 1.31 5.17 -22.52
N SER A 179 2.14 5.67 -21.60
CA SER A 179 3.00 6.83 -21.82
C SER A 179 4.27 6.43 -22.56
N LEU A 180 4.71 7.29 -23.50
CA LEU A 180 6.00 7.16 -24.18
C LEU A 180 7.18 7.64 -23.32
N GLU A 181 6.90 8.28 -22.19
CA GLU A 181 7.90 8.87 -21.29
C GLU A 181 7.77 8.26 -19.90
N GLN A 182 7.89 6.93 -19.82
CA GLN A 182 7.93 6.20 -18.56
C GLN A 182 9.21 6.51 -17.78
N PRO A 183 9.16 6.51 -16.44
CA PRO A 183 10.35 6.66 -15.64
C PRO A 183 11.27 5.43 -15.77
N VAL A 184 12.57 5.64 -15.54
CA VAL A 184 13.53 4.54 -15.47
C VAL A 184 13.59 4.00 -14.05
N CYS A 185 13.31 2.71 -13.89
CA CYS A 185 13.28 2.05 -12.59
C CYS A 185 14.50 1.14 -12.40
N CYS A 186 14.93 0.98 -11.15
CA CYS A 186 15.87 -0.04 -10.74
C CYS A 186 15.21 -1.43 -10.75
N SER A 187 16.01 -2.49 -10.68
CA SER A 187 15.53 -3.89 -10.65
C SER A 187 14.60 -4.19 -9.46
N ASN A 188 14.73 -3.47 -8.34
CA ASN A 188 13.83 -3.56 -7.20
C ASN A 188 12.61 -2.62 -7.28
N GLY A 189 12.38 -1.97 -8.42
CA GLY A 189 11.24 -1.09 -8.64
C GLY A 189 11.35 0.30 -8.02
N ASN A 190 12.51 0.66 -7.45
CA ASN A 190 12.79 2.03 -7.00
C ASN A 190 13.05 2.96 -8.19
N PHE A 191 12.90 4.26 -7.97
CA PHE A 191 13.32 5.25 -8.97
C PHE A 191 14.84 5.24 -9.08
N ARG A 192 15.35 5.18 -10.31
CA ARG A 192 16.75 5.53 -10.57
C ARG A 192 16.94 7.00 -10.24
N ALA A 193 17.98 7.33 -9.47
CA ALA A 193 18.18 8.69 -8.94
C ALA A 193 18.29 9.74 -10.05
N VAL A 194 18.86 9.38 -11.21
CA VAL A 194 18.88 10.22 -12.41
C VAL A 194 17.75 9.79 -13.36
N GLN A 195 16.88 10.74 -13.68
CA GLN A 195 15.80 10.59 -14.66
C GLN A 195 16.05 11.52 -15.84
N CYS A 196 15.97 10.99 -17.06
CA CYS A 196 16.23 11.75 -18.28
C CYS A 196 14.99 11.82 -19.17
N ARG A 197 14.72 13.00 -19.72
CA ARG A 197 13.63 13.24 -20.66
C ARG A 197 14.13 14.14 -21.78
N ARG A 198 14.04 13.67 -23.03
CA ARG A 198 14.41 14.44 -24.24
C ARG A 198 15.82 15.06 -24.16
N GLY A 199 16.78 14.27 -23.65
CA GLY A 199 18.19 14.68 -23.54
C GLY A 199 18.53 15.57 -22.34
N ARG A 200 17.56 15.93 -21.49
CA ARG A 200 17.83 16.60 -20.21
C ARG A 200 17.60 15.65 -19.05
N CYS A 201 18.52 15.63 -18.10
CA CYS A 201 18.48 14.77 -16.93
C CYS A 201 18.34 15.59 -15.66
N ARG A 202 17.73 14.99 -14.64
CA ARG A 202 17.48 15.60 -13.33
C ARG A 202 17.61 14.56 -12.22
N CYS A 203 17.96 15.01 -11.02
CA CYS A 203 17.86 14.18 -9.83
C CYS A 203 16.42 14.06 -9.37
N VAL A 204 16.05 12.86 -8.93
CA VAL A 204 14.77 12.59 -8.28
C VAL A 204 14.97 11.90 -6.93
N ASP A 205 14.04 12.16 -6.01
CA ASP A 205 13.97 11.41 -4.77
C ASP A 205 13.31 10.03 -4.94
N GLN A 206 13.20 9.27 -3.85
CA GLN A 206 12.57 7.95 -3.83
C GLN A 206 11.09 7.94 -4.31
N HIS A 207 10.44 9.10 -4.43
CA HIS A 207 9.07 9.26 -4.91
C HIS A 207 9.00 9.82 -6.34
N GLY A 208 10.15 9.98 -7.02
CA GLY A 208 10.22 10.52 -8.38
C GLY A 208 10.10 12.04 -8.45
N ARG A 209 10.15 12.74 -7.31
CA ARG A 209 10.08 14.21 -7.27
C ARG A 209 11.45 14.80 -7.57
N GLN A 210 11.46 15.82 -8.41
CA GLN A 210 12.70 16.51 -8.78
C GLN A 210 13.35 17.19 -7.58
N THR A 211 14.63 16.94 -7.38
CA THR A 211 15.44 17.56 -6.32
C THR A 211 16.44 18.58 -6.85
N GLU A 212 16.84 18.47 -8.13
CA GLU A 212 17.78 19.37 -8.80
C GLU A 212 17.26 19.82 -10.16
N THR A 213 17.74 20.96 -10.65
CA THR A 213 17.38 21.49 -11.97
C THR A 213 17.82 20.55 -13.09
N GLU A 214 17.02 20.45 -14.15
CA GLU A 214 17.35 19.62 -15.30
C GLU A 214 18.53 20.19 -16.12
N THR A 215 19.42 19.33 -16.60
CA THR A 215 20.65 19.70 -17.32
C THR A 215 20.92 18.74 -18.48
N TYR A 216 21.65 19.19 -19.50
CA TYR A 216 22.16 18.32 -20.57
C TYR A 216 23.42 17.56 -20.15
N ASP A 217 24.19 18.11 -19.20
CA ASP A 217 25.41 17.49 -18.68
C ASP A 217 25.09 16.70 -17.41
N VAL A 218 24.89 15.39 -17.55
CA VAL A 218 24.51 14.51 -16.43
C VAL A 218 25.56 14.49 -15.32
N ALA A 219 26.85 14.63 -15.66
CA ALA A 219 27.93 14.61 -14.69
C ALA A 219 27.91 15.81 -13.74
N SER A 220 27.16 16.87 -14.08
CA SER A 220 26.95 18.02 -13.21
C SER A 220 25.92 17.77 -12.09
N LEU A 221 25.11 16.71 -12.18
CA LEU A 221 24.11 16.37 -11.17
C LEU A 221 24.75 15.67 -9.97
N SER A 222 24.36 16.05 -8.75
CA SER A 222 24.98 15.45 -7.55
C SER A 222 24.62 13.97 -7.36
N CYS A 223 23.48 13.54 -7.91
CA CYS A 223 23.02 12.15 -7.86
C CYS A 223 23.60 11.26 -8.98
N ALA A 224 24.37 11.81 -9.92
CA ALA A 224 25.03 11.06 -10.98
C ALA A 224 26.37 10.49 -10.50
N THR A 225 26.30 9.60 -9.50
CA THR A 225 27.48 8.88 -8.97
C THR A 225 27.95 7.79 -9.94
N GLU A 226 29.15 7.25 -9.73
CA GLU A 226 29.65 6.12 -10.53
C GLU A 226 28.63 4.95 -10.54
N GLY A 227 28.27 4.45 -11.73
CA GLY A 227 27.31 3.37 -11.90
C GLY A 227 25.83 3.76 -11.79
N TRP A 228 25.50 5.06 -11.77
CA TRP A 228 24.12 5.54 -11.67
C TRP A 228 23.18 4.96 -12.76
N GLU A 229 23.73 4.50 -13.88
CA GLU A 229 22.95 3.95 -15.01
C GLU A 229 22.20 2.67 -14.63
N THR A 230 22.75 1.85 -13.75
CA THR A 230 22.19 0.53 -13.38
C THR A 230 21.40 0.53 -12.08
N CYS A 231 21.54 1.61 -11.29
CA CYS A 231 21.37 1.53 -9.84
C CYS A 231 22.45 0.61 -9.19
#